data_AF-A0A6B3G4F1-F1
#
_entry.id   AF-A0A6B3G4F1-F1
#
_cell.length_a   1.000
_cell.length_b   1.000
_cell.length_c   1.000
_cell.angle_alpha   90.00
_cell.angle_beta   90.00
_cell.angle_gamma   90.00
#
_symmetry.space_group_name_H-M   'P 1'
#
loop_
_entity.id
_entity.type
_entity.pdbx_description
1 polymer ?
#
loop_
_entity_poly.entity_id
_entity_poly.type
_entity_poly.pdbx_seq_one_letter_code
_entity_poly.pdbx_strand_id
1 'polypeptide(L)'
;GHGGYVFPGGATVKALRENRTGRWRDINRAGSTDPVSRKYLTLWFDHGADPSDATYAYQLLPGATEQRTAARAADGGWLRVLANTDDQQGVAVPSLGLTAVNFWFGGSVGPLVADAPCSVMVTEHADGTATVCVSDPMRARTSLTLTWNRAVASVVSKPGTVTSATTGASLRLVFGDLSGTRGATQTVKVRLA
;
A
#
# COMPACT_ATOMS: atom_id res chain seq x y z
N GLY A 1 -18.42 -18.19 1.41
CA GLY A 1 -18.72 -16.99 2.21
C GLY A 1 -18.17 -15.76 1.52
N HIS A 2 -18.51 -14.54 1.96
CA HIS A 2 -18.04 -13.30 1.34
C HIS A 2 -16.51 -13.12 1.50
N GLY A 3 -16.00 -13.26 2.71
CA GLY A 3 -14.58 -13.12 3.05
C GLY A 3 -14.39 -12.78 4.53
N GLY A 4 -13.13 -12.59 4.93
CA GLY A 4 -12.74 -12.22 6.29
C GLY A 4 -12.08 -10.84 6.38
N TYR A 5 -12.03 -10.31 7.61
CA TYR A 5 -11.37 -9.05 7.96
C TYR A 5 -10.46 -9.31 9.15
N VAL A 6 -9.24 -8.78 9.12
CA VAL A 6 -8.28 -8.86 10.24
C VAL A 6 -7.84 -7.46 10.61
N PHE A 7 -7.72 -7.17 11.90
CA PHE A 7 -7.38 -5.86 12.44
C PHE A 7 -6.02 -5.95 13.16
N PRO A 8 -4.90 -5.63 12.48
CA PRO A 8 -3.57 -5.66 13.10
C PRO A 8 -3.52 -4.76 14.34
N GLY A 9 -3.00 -5.26 15.46
CA GLY A 9 -3.00 -4.52 16.73
C GLY A 9 -4.34 -4.50 17.48
N GLY A 10 -5.39 -5.12 16.91
CA GLY A 10 -6.75 -5.07 17.44
C GLY A 10 -7.47 -3.77 17.07
N ALA A 11 -8.82 -3.82 17.04
CA ALA A 11 -9.64 -2.63 16.82
C ALA A 11 -11.06 -2.81 17.38
N THR A 12 -11.72 -1.70 17.69
CA THR A 12 -13.17 -1.69 17.91
C THR A 12 -13.86 -1.40 16.60
N VAL A 13 -14.68 -2.34 16.13
CA VAL A 13 -15.39 -2.23 14.84
C VAL A 13 -16.89 -2.22 15.10
N LYS A 14 -17.58 -1.24 14.57
CA LYS A 14 -19.04 -1.19 14.57
C LYS A 14 -19.56 -2.08 13.45
N ALA A 15 -20.64 -2.81 13.72
CA ALA A 15 -21.28 -3.67 12.76
C ALA A 15 -22.80 -3.44 12.76
N LEU A 16 -23.39 -3.32 11.58
CA LEU A 16 -24.83 -3.19 11.39
C LEU A 16 -25.30 -4.15 10.31
N ARG A 17 -26.32 -4.94 10.62
CA ARG A 17 -27.02 -5.76 9.63
C ARG A 17 -28.46 -5.29 9.52
N GLU A 18 -28.85 -4.80 8.35
CA GLU A 18 -30.16 -4.21 8.11
C GLU A 18 -30.69 -4.48 6.70
N ASN A 19 -31.99 -4.32 6.52
CA ASN A 19 -32.62 -4.26 5.19
C ASN A 19 -32.78 -2.79 4.81
N ARG A 20 -32.32 -2.42 3.62
CA ARG A 20 -32.47 -1.08 3.06
C ARG A 20 -33.35 -1.19 1.82
N THR A 21 -34.35 -0.31 1.73
CA THR A 21 -35.26 -0.22 0.58
C THR A 21 -35.06 1.11 -0.11
N GLY A 22 -34.86 1.09 -1.43
CA GLY A 22 -34.73 2.29 -2.26
C GLY A 22 -35.22 2.02 -3.68
N ARG A 23 -35.19 3.03 -4.53
CA ARG A 23 -35.64 2.98 -5.92
C ARG A 23 -34.53 3.49 -6.83
N TRP A 24 -34.50 3.06 -8.08
CA TRP A 24 -33.58 3.65 -9.06
C TRP A 24 -33.84 5.15 -9.24
N ARG A 25 -35.11 5.57 -9.12
CA ARG A 25 -35.51 6.98 -9.17
C ARG A 25 -34.84 7.86 -8.11
N ASP A 26 -34.46 7.30 -6.96
CA ASP A 26 -33.86 8.05 -5.84
C ASP A 26 -32.47 8.59 -6.18
N ILE A 27 -31.77 7.98 -7.16
CA ILE A 27 -30.42 8.38 -7.60
C ILE A 27 -30.36 8.75 -9.10
N ASN A 28 -31.40 8.44 -9.87
CA ASN A 28 -31.48 8.75 -11.29
C ASN A 28 -32.92 9.14 -11.66
N ARG A 29 -33.14 10.39 -12.08
CA ARG A 29 -34.48 10.90 -12.47
C ARG A 29 -35.14 10.12 -13.61
N ALA A 30 -34.40 9.40 -14.45
CA ALA A 30 -34.98 8.54 -15.49
C ALA A 30 -35.21 7.09 -15.01
N GLY A 31 -34.81 6.75 -13.77
CA GLY A 31 -34.90 5.40 -13.21
C GLY A 31 -36.33 5.00 -12.83
N SER A 32 -36.54 3.69 -12.71
CA SER A 32 -37.80 3.11 -12.22
C SER A 32 -38.14 3.58 -10.80
N THR A 33 -39.42 3.77 -10.55
CA THR A 33 -40.01 4.07 -9.24
C THR A 33 -40.27 2.84 -8.38
N ASP A 34 -40.05 1.64 -8.90
CA ASP A 34 -40.32 0.40 -8.18
C ASP A 34 -39.35 0.23 -7.00
N PRO A 35 -39.86 -0.09 -5.80
CA PRO A 35 -39.01 -0.28 -4.63
C PRO A 35 -38.23 -1.59 -4.73
N VAL A 36 -36.94 -1.51 -4.40
CA VAL A 36 -36.03 -2.65 -4.30
C VAL A 36 -35.50 -2.71 -2.88
N SER A 37 -35.68 -3.85 -2.22
CA SER A 37 -35.14 -4.10 -0.87
C SER A 37 -33.95 -5.05 -0.93
N ARG A 38 -32.87 -4.73 -0.22
CA ARG A 38 -31.66 -5.55 -0.09
C ARG A 38 -31.15 -5.57 1.34
N LYS A 39 -30.56 -6.70 1.74
CA LYS A 39 -29.93 -6.88 3.04
C LYS A 39 -28.45 -6.53 2.96
N TYR A 40 -27.97 -5.74 3.91
CA TYR A 40 -26.58 -5.30 4.00
C TYR A 40 -25.95 -5.71 5.32
N LEU A 41 -24.65 -5.98 5.29
CA LEU A 41 -23.77 -5.97 6.45
C LEU A 41 -22.77 -4.84 6.26
N THR A 42 -22.75 -3.89 7.18
CA THR A 42 -21.86 -2.74 7.17
C THR A 42 -20.91 -2.85 8.35
N LEU A 43 -19.61 -2.70 8.11
CA LEU A 43 -18.55 -2.64 9.12
C LEU A 43 -17.84 -1.30 8.99
N TRP A 44 -17.61 -0.60 10.09
CA TRP A 44 -16.89 0.68 10.08
C TRP A 44 -16.14 0.96 11.39
N PHE A 45 -15.12 1.81 11.30
CA PHE A 45 -14.48 2.42 12.47
C PHE A 45 -15.19 3.73 12.81
N ASP A 46 -15.37 3.99 14.09
CA ASP A 46 -15.92 5.23 14.61
C ASP A 46 -14.79 6.03 15.25
N HIS A 47 -14.36 7.11 14.59
CA HIS A 47 -13.29 7.99 15.09
C HIS A 47 -13.84 9.12 15.98
N GLY A 48 -15.15 9.20 16.20
CA GLY A 48 -15.78 10.28 16.94
C GLY A 48 -15.88 11.60 16.15
N ALA A 49 -16.28 12.66 16.85
CA ALA A 49 -16.33 14.02 16.31
C ALA A 49 -14.95 14.70 16.42
N ASP A 50 -14.58 15.45 15.39
CA ASP A 50 -13.33 16.23 15.31
C ASP A 50 -12.06 15.45 15.72
N PRO A 51 -11.77 14.30 15.09
CA PRO A 51 -10.58 13.53 15.42
C PRO A 51 -9.30 14.28 15.03
N SER A 52 -8.27 14.19 15.88
CA SER A 52 -6.88 14.55 15.53
C SER A 52 -6.10 13.26 15.30
N ASP A 53 -5.42 13.15 14.15
CA ASP A 53 -4.48 12.07 13.80
C ASP A 53 -5.03 10.65 14.03
N ALA A 54 -6.35 10.49 13.87
CA ALA A 54 -6.98 9.18 13.98
C ALA A 54 -6.55 8.28 12.82
N THR A 55 -6.24 7.03 13.14
CA THR A 55 -5.75 6.04 12.18
C THR A 55 -6.59 4.77 12.22
N TYR A 56 -6.50 3.98 11.16
CA TYR A 56 -7.04 2.63 11.12
C TYR A 56 -6.08 1.69 10.39
N ALA A 57 -6.20 0.39 10.65
CA ALA A 57 -5.53 -0.65 9.90
C ALA A 57 -6.42 -1.89 9.83
N TYR A 58 -6.59 -2.45 8.62
CA TYR A 58 -7.29 -3.71 8.42
C TYR A 58 -6.76 -4.43 7.19
N GLN A 59 -6.93 -5.76 7.17
CA GLN A 59 -6.67 -6.62 6.03
C GLN A 59 -8.00 -7.16 5.51
N LEU A 60 -8.20 -7.11 4.20
CA LEU A 60 -9.31 -7.79 3.53
C LEU A 60 -8.85 -9.17 3.07
N LEU A 61 -9.63 -10.20 3.37
CA LEU A 61 -9.42 -11.57 2.91
C LEU A 61 -10.63 -12.06 2.11
N PRO A 62 -10.81 -11.60 0.85
CA PRO A 62 -11.91 -12.05 0.01
C PRO A 62 -11.96 -13.57 -0.11
N GLY A 63 -13.16 -14.15 0.07
CA GLY A 63 -13.40 -15.60 -0.07
C GLY A 63 -12.76 -16.49 1.00
N ALA A 64 -12.03 -15.95 1.99
CA ALA A 64 -11.43 -16.76 3.05
C ALA A 64 -12.50 -17.42 3.94
N THR A 65 -12.19 -18.61 4.43
CA THR A 65 -12.98 -19.29 5.46
C THR A 65 -12.77 -18.62 6.82
N GLU A 66 -13.67 -18.91 7.77
CA GLU A 66 -13.50 -18.49 9.16
C GLU A 66 -12.14 -18.96 9.72
N GLN A 67 -11.80 -20.25 9.53
CA GLN A 67 -10.53 -20.83 9.98
C GLN A 67 -9.32 -20.12 9.37
N ARG A 68 -9.33 -19.82 8.06
CA ARG A 68 -8.22 -19.10 7.42
C ARG A 68 -8.12 -17.65 7.91
N THR A 69 -9.25 -17.02 8.21
CA THR A 69 -9.30 -15.67 8.77
C THR A 69 -8.73 -15.64 10.19
N ALA A 70 -9.13 -16.60 11.03
CA ALA A 70 -8.61 -16.77 12.38
C ALA A 70 -7.10 -17.07 12.38
N ALA A 71 -6.64 -17.95 11.49
CA ALA A 71 -5.21 -18.24 11.33
C ALA A 71 -4.42 -16.99 10.91
N ARG A 72 -4.95 -16.19 9.96
CA ARG A 72 -4.31 -14.91 9.58
C ARG A 72 -4.27 -13.92 10.76
N ALA A 73 -5.34 -13.84 11.56
CA ALA A 73 -5.38 -12.96 12.72
C ALA A 73 -4.38 -13.35 13.81
N ALA A 74 -4.13 -14.65 13.99
CA ALA A 74 -3.17 -15.17 14.96
C ALA A 74 -1.70 -15.04 14.50
N ASP A 75 -1.47 -14.89 13.19
CA ASP A 75 -0.14 -14.74 12.61
C ASP A 75 0.35 -13.28 12.68
N GLY A 76 0.93 -12.91 13.83
CA GLY A 76 1.52 -11.58 14.04
C GLY A 76 2.80 -11.32 13.24
N GLY A 77 3.34 -12.32 12.53
CA GLY A 77 4.58 -12.20 11.76
C GLY A 77 4.36 -11.94 10.27
N TRP A 78 3.19 -12.29 9.73
CA TRP A 78 2.95 -12.24 8.29
C TRP A 78 2.96 -10.84 7.69
N LEU A 79 2.31 -9.88 8.35
CA LEU A 79 2.28 -8.47 7.95
C LEU A 79 2.84 -7.64 9.09
N ARG A 80 3.78 -6.76 8.76
CA ARG A 80 4.29 -5.74 9.67
C ARG A 80 3.89 -4.38 9.15
N VAL A 81 3.22 -3.58 9.97
CA VAL A 81 3.02 -2.16 9.70
C VAL A 81 4.31 -1.44 10.11
N LEU A 82 5.01 -0.87 9.13
CA LEU A 82 6.29 -0.17 9.32
C LEU A 82 6.09 1.29 9.70
N ALA A 83 5.06 1.92 9.12
CA ALA A 83 4.61 3.27 9.42
C ALA A 83 3.11 3.36 9.12
N ASN A 84 2.40 4.17 9.90
CA ASN A 84 1.01 4.56 9.63
C ASN A 84 0.75 5.96 10.18
N THR A 85 1.45 6.94 9.62
CA THR A 85 1.37 8.36 9.97
C THR A 85 0.83 9.16 8.78
N ASP A 86 0.57 10.44 9.01
CA ASP A 86 0.30 11.43 7.97
C ASP A 86 1.50 11.63 7.03
N ASP A 87 2.72 11.42 7.53
CA ASP A 87 3.92 11.56 6.73
C ASP A 87 4.23 10.33 5.86
N GLN A 88 4.06 9.12 6.39
CA GLN A 88 4.34 7.88 5.66
C GLN A 88 3.45 6.71 6.09
N GLN A 89 3.14 5.84 5.12
CA GLN A 89 2.45 4.58 5.38
C GLN A 89 3.19 3.45 4.70
N GLY A 90 3.61 2.44 5.47
CA GLY A 90 4.43 1.37 4.95
C GLY A 90 4.13 0.02 5.58
N VAL A 91 4.26 -1.03 4.79
CA VAL A 91 4.09 -2.42 5.24
C VAL A 91 5.22 -3.30 4.71
N ALA A 92 5.52 -4.35 5.48
CA ALA A 92 6.34 -5.47 5.02
C ALA A 92 5.55 -6.77 5.11
N VAL A 93 5.68 -7.62 4.09
CA VAL A 93 5.15 -8.99 4.05
C VAL A 93 6.32 -9.94 3.82
N PRO A 94 7.01 -10.41 4.89
CA PRO A 94 8.26 -11.15 4.77
C PRO A 94 8.14 -12.42 3.92
N SER A 95 7.01 -13.13 3.99
CA SER A 95 6.77 -14.34 3.19
C SER A 95 6.75 -14.08 1.68
N LEU A 96 6.60 -12.82 1.25
CA LEU A 96 6.62 -12.40 -0.14
C LEU A 96 7.89 -11.62 -0.51
N GLY A 97 8.84 -11.45 0.42
CA GLY A 97 9.98 -10.56 0.23
C GLY A 97 9.58 -9.11 -0.04
N LEU A 98 8.37 -8.71 0.38
CA LEU A 98 7.74 -7.45 -0.02
C LEU A 98 7.93 -6.37 1.05
N THR A 99 8.37 -5.19 0.62
CA THR A 99 8.24 -3.93 1.38
C THR A 99 7.57 -2.90 0.49
N ALA A 100 6.50 -2.27 0.94
CA ALA A 100 5.80 -1.23 0.20
C ALA A 100 5.56 -0.01 1.08
N VAL A 101 5.86 1.18 0.57
CA VAL A 101 5.76 2.44 1.32
C VAL A 101 5.20 3.53 0.42
N ASN A 102 4.19 4.22 0.90
CA ASN A 102 3.80 5.53 0.41
C ASN A 102 4.44 6.59 1.31
N PHE A 103 5.21 7.46 0.67
CA PHE A 103 5.80 8.66 1.27
C PHE A 103 4.90 9.83 0.90
N TRP A 104 4.11 10.33 1.85
CA TRP A 104 3.34 11.57 1.67
C TRP A 104 4.27 12.79 1.72
N PHE A 105 5.32 12.67 2.54
CA PHE A 105 6.52 13.49 2.51
C PHE A 105 7.77 12.60 2.46
N GLY A 106 8.93 13.20 2.14
CA GLY A 106 10.22 12.52 2.29
C GLY A 106 10.42 12.02 3.72
N GLY A 107 11.27 11.03 3.92
CA GLY A 107 11.51 10.42 5.22
C GLY A 107 12.09 9.03 5.12
N SER A 108 12.10 8.32 6.25
CA SER A 108 12.64 6.96 6.37
C SER A 108 11.59 6.01 6.93
N VAL A 109 11.34 4.90 6.24
CA VAL A 109 10.43 3.84 6.70
C VAL A 109 11.08 2.48 6.46
N GLY A 110 11.38 1.78 7.55
CA GLY A 110 12.14 0.53 7.49
C GLY A 110 13.47 0.74 6.75
N PRO A 111 13.78 -0.06 5.71
CA PRO A 111 15.03 0.09 4.96
C PRO A 111 14.96 1.15 3.85
N LEU A 112 13.84 1.85 3.66
CA LEU A 112 13.66 2.79 2.55
C LEU A 112 13.74 4.24 3.03
N VAL A 113 14.45 5.06 2.27
CA VAL A 113 14.58 6.51 2.49
C VAL A 113 14.28 7.24 1.20
N ALA A 114 13.30 8.14 1.21
CA ALA A 114 12.96 9.00 0.08
C ALA A 114 13.15 10.48 0.46
N ASP A 115 13.64 11.31 -0.46
CA ASP A 115 13.80 12.75 -0.23
C ASP A 115 12.52 13.56 -0.53
N ALA A 116 11.54 12.94 -1.18
CA ALA A 116 10.31 13.59 -1.64
C ALA A 116 9.13 12.61 -1.69
N PRO A 117 7.90 13.10 -1.86
CA PRO A 117 6.72 12.25 -1.97
C PRO A 117 6.83 11.27 -3.15
N CYS A 118 6.57 10.00 -2.88
CA CYS A 118 6.58 8.93 -3.87
C CYS A 118 5.87 7.66 -3.35
N SER A 119 5.57 6.73 -4.25
CA SER A 119 5.16 5.37 -3.88
C SER A 119 6.24 4.39 -4.27
N VAL A 120 6.62 3.52 -3.34
CA VAL A 120 7.72 2.58 -3.50
C VAL A 120 7.25 1.16 -3.17
N MET A 121 7.64 0.20 -4.01
CA MET A 121 7.48 -1.22 -3.73
C MET A 121 8.78 -1.95 -4.06
N VAL A 122 9.30 -2.70 -3.10
CA VAL A 122 10.46 -3.58 -3.26
C VAL A 122 10.02 -5.02 -3.06
N THR A 123 10.43 -5.89 -3.98
CA THR A 123 10.20 -7.34 -3.91
C THR A 123 11.53 -8.06 -4.08
N GLU A 124 11.99 -8.71 -3.02
CA GLU A 124 13.13 -9.64 -3.06
C GLU A 124 12.64 -11.02 -3.58
N HIS A 125 13.37 -11.58 -4.54
CA HIS A 125 13.04 -12.86 -5.18
C HIS A 125 13.98 -13.97 -4.72
N ALA A 126 13.52 -15.21 -4.81
CA ALA A 126 14.30 -16.39 -4.42
C ALA A 126 15.55 -16.63 -5.27
N ASP A 127 15.66 -16.01 -6.45
CA ASP A 127 16.81 -16.11 -7.37
C ASP A 127 17.95 -15.15 -7.04
N GLY A 128 17.89 -14.47 -5.87
CA GLY A 128 18.89 -13.49 -5.46
C GLY A 128 18.78 -12.15 -6.19
N THR A 129 17.68 -11.91 -6.91
CA THR A 129 17.37 -10.59 -7.49
C THR A 129 16.30 -9.86 -6.67
N ALA A 130 16.19 -8.55 -6.90
CA ALA A 130 15.07 -7.77 -6.38
C ALA A 130 14.53 -6.82 -7.45
N THR A 131 13.25 -6.51 -7.36
CA THR A 131 12.58 -5.49 -8.16
C THR A 131 12.23 -4.30 -7.27
N VAL A 132 12.69 -3.11 -7.65
CA VAL A 132 12.35 -1.83 -7.01
C VAL A 132 11.47 -1.04 -7.97
N CYS A 133 10.23 -0.81 -7.57
CA CYS A 133 9.23 -0.05 -8.29
C CYS A 133 9.02 1.29 -7.58
N VAL A 134 9.12 2.39 -8.33
CA VAL A 134 8.94 3.76 -7.80
C VAL A 134 8.00 4.54 -8.72
N SER A 135 7.02 5.23 -8.16
CA SER A 135 6.19 6.18 -8.92
C SER A 135 6.11 7.53 -8.23
N ASP A 136 5.80 8.56 -9.02
CA ASP A 136 5.39 9.88 -8.55
C ASP A 136 3.87 10.04 -8.73
N PRO A 137 3.05 9.79 -7.69
CA PRO A 137 1.61 9.97 -7.77
C PRO A 137 1.18 11.43 -8.00
N MET A 138 2.00 12.41 -7.58
CA MET A 138 1.71 13.83 -7.77
C MET A 138 1.94 14.31 -9.21
N ARG A 139 2.69 13.54 -10.02
CA ARG A 139 3.00 13.83 -11.43
C ARG A 139 3.73 15.16 -11.64
N ALA A 140 4.52 15.56 -10.66
CA ALA A 140 5.16 16.87 -10.59
C ALA A 140 6.63 16.81 -10.17
N ARG A 141 7.17 15.62 -9.87
CA ARG A 141 8.58 15.46 -9.48
C ARG A 141 9.48 15.65 -10.69
N THR A 142 10.34 16.66 -10.63
CA THR A 142 11.42 16.87 -11.59
C THR A 142 12.73 16.18 -11.16
N SER A 143 12.78 15.69 -9.93
CA SER A 143 13.85 14.88 -9.34
C SER A 143 13.30 14.08 -8.16
N LEU A 144 13.87 12.91 -7.89
CA LEU A 144 13.58 12.08 -6.73
C LEU A 144 14.81 11.23 -6.40
N THR A 145 15.18 11.15 -5.12
CA THR A 145 16.18 10.20 -4.62
C THR A 145 15.51 9.15 -3.76
N LEU A 146 15.73 7.88 -4.10
CA LEU A 146 15.38 6.74 -3.25
C LEU A 146 16.66 6.04 -2.80
N THR A 147 16.80 5.81 -1.51
CA THR A 147 17.81 4.92 -0.94
C THR A 147 17.14 3.70 -0.35
N TRP A 148 17.66 2.52 -0.68
CA TRP A 148 17.32 1.25 -0.05
C TRP A 148 18.54 0.73 0.70
N ASN A 149 18.44 0.71 2.04
CA ASN A 149 19.46 0.24 2.98
C ASN A 149 19.56 -1.30 2.95
N ARG A 150 19.92 -1.83 1.80
CA ARG A 150 20.15 -3.24 1.50
C ARG A 150 21.37 -3.36 0.61
N ALA A 151 22.22 -4.34 0.90
CA ALA A 151 23.37 -4.63 0.08
C ALA A 151 22.93 -5.10 -1.32
N VAL A 152 23.42 -4.42 -2.35
CA VAL A 152 23.11 -4.68 -3.76
C VAL A 152 24.43 -4.79 -4.51
N ALA A 153 24.62 -5.89 -5.23
CA ALA A 153 25.83 -6.16 -5.99
C ALA A 153 25.85 -5.37 -7.31
N SER A 154 24.75 -5.42 -8.08
CA SER A 154 24.67 -4.75 -9.39
C SER A 154 23.25 -4.43 -9.82
N VAL A 155 23.12 -3.44 -10.72
CA VAL A 155 21.87 -3.15 -11.42
C VAL A 155 21.75 -4.07 -12.64
N VAL A 156 20.63 -4.76 -12.76
CA VAL A 156 20.31 -5.65 -13.89
C VAL A 156 19.61 -4.88 -15.01
N SER A 157 18.63 -4.03 -14.65
CA SER A 157 17.96 -3.14 -15.60
C SER A 157 17.38 -1.93 -14.89
N LYS A 158 17.26 -0.81 -15.61
CA LYS A 158 16.64 0.43 -15.13
C LYS A 158 16.02 1.20 -16.30
N PRO A 159 14.97 2.02 -16.08
CA PRO A 159 14.42 2.89 -17.10
C PRO A 159 15.34 4.09 -17.37
N GLY A 160 15.11 4.80 -18.47
CA GLY A 160 15.86 6.01 -18.82
C GLY A 160 15.68 7.17 -17.82
N THR A 161 14.60 7.15 -17.04
CA THR A 161 14.32 8.13 -15.98
C THR A 161 15.29 8.01 -14.79
N VAL A 162 15.97 6.88 -14.61
CA VAL A 162 17.01 6.72 -13.57
C VAL A 162 18.32 7.27 -14.10
N THR A 163 18.69 8.46 -13.64
CA THR A 163 19.90 9.19 -14.06
C THR A 163 21.15 8.69 -13.36
N SER A 164 21.03 8.15 -12.14
CA SER A 164 22.13 7.52 -11.41
C SER A 164 21.66 6.35 -10.55
N ALA A 165 22.48 5.31 -10.46
CA ALA A 165 22.25 4.16 -9.59
C ALA A 165 23.58 3.72 -8.97
N THR A 166 23.71 3.89 -7.65
CA THR A 166 24.91 3.51 -6.88
C THR A 166 24.60 2.28 -6.05
N THR A 167 25.43 1.23 -6.18
CA THR A 167 25.31 -0.05 -5.47
C THR A 167 26.42 -0.21 -4.43
N GLY A 168 26.38 -1.28 -3.63
CA GLY A 168 27.29 -1.50 -2.50
C GLY A 168 26.52 -1.91 -1.25
N ALA A 169 26.83 -1.30 -0.10
CA ALA A 169 26.14 -1.56 1.17
C ALA A 169 24.66 -1.09 1.17
N SER A 170 24.32 -0.16 0.29
CA SER A 170 22.96 0.34 0.03
C SER A 170 22.80 0.60 -1.46
N LEU A 171 21.57 0.50 -1.97
CA LEU A 171 21.23 0.98 -3.30
C LEU A 171 20.71 2.42 -3.22
N ARG A 172 21.34 3.35 -3.95
CA ARG A 172 20.86 4.72 -4.11
C ARG A 172 20.47 4.96 -5.57
N LEU A 173 19.19 5.25 -5.81
CA LEU A 173 18.62 5.58 -7.11
C LEU A 173 18.31 7.07 -7.17
N VAL A 174 18.76 7.73 -8.22
CA VAL A 174 18.38 9.11 -8.54
C VAL A 174 17.56 9.08 -9.82
N PHE A 175 16.36 9.62 -9.74
CA PHE A 175 15.46 9.81 -10.86
C PHE A 175 15.56 11.26 -11.33
N GLY A 176 15.57 11.45 -12.66
CA GLY A 176 15.43 12.76 -13.28
C GLY A 176 13.96 13.22 -13.29
N ASP A 177 13.57 13.93 -14.35
CA ASP A 177 12.20 14.41 -14.48
C ASP A 177 11.20 13.25 -14.64
N LEU A 178 10.29 13.13 -13.68
CA LEU A 178 9.23 12.13 -13.65
C LEU A 178 7.88 12.71 -14.08
N SER A 179 7.73 14.02 -14.28
CA SER A 179 6.45 14.64 -14.65
C SER A 179 5.88 14.05 -15.96
N GLY A 180 6.76 13.77 -16.93
CA GLY A 180 6.40 13.12 -18.19
C GLY A 180 5.91 11.68 -18.06
N THR A 181 6.15 11.01 -16.91
CA THR A 181 5.69 9.65 -16.66
C THR A 181 4.21 9.57 -16.34
N ARG A 182 3.56 10.69 -16.00
CA ARG A 182 2.13 10.77 -15.62
C ARG A 182 1.75 9.80 -14.51
N GLY A 183 2.69 9.55 -13.59
CA GLY A 183 2.52 8.63 -12.45
C GLY A 183 2.75 7.16 -12.81
N ALA A 184 3.25 6.86 -14.00
CA ALA A 184 3.67 5.51 -14.37
C ALA A 184 4.85 5.05 -13.50
N THR A 185 4.81 3.78 -13.09
CA THR A 185 5.86 3.16 -12.30
C THR A 185 7.17 3.03 -13.08
N GLN A 186 8.26 3.41 -12.43
CA GLN A 186 9.64 3.22 -12.85
C GLN A 186 10.18 1.96 -12.19
N THR A 187 10.61 0.98 -12.99
CA THR A 187 10.98 -0.36 -12.50
C THR A 187 12.46 -0.63 -12.67
N VAL A 188 13.18 -0.82 -11.57
CA VAL A 188 14.60 -1.19 -11.53
C VAL A 188 14.72 -2.63 -11.06
N LYS A 189 15.44 -3.47 -11.81
CA LYS A 189 15.83 -4.81 -11.36
C LYS A 189 17.28 -4.80 -10.92
N VAL A 190 17.59 -5.40 -9.78
CA VAL A 190 18.94 -5.47 -9.21
C VAL A 190 19.29 -6.89 -8.79
N ARG A 191 20.58 -7.16 -8.61
CA ARG A 191 21.11 -8.38 -8.00
C ARG A 191 21.58 -8.08 -6.59
N LEU A 192 21.12 -8.87 -5.63
CA LEU A 192 21.51 -8.74 -4.23
C LEU A 192 22.95 -9.23 -4.04
N ALA A 193 23.59 -8.73 -2.98
CA ALA A 193 24.93 -9.15 -2.57
C ALA A 193 24.87 -10.38 -1.65
#